data_AF-J9DT70-F1
#
_entry.id   AF-J9DT70-F1
#
_cell.length_a   1.000
_cell.length_b   1.000
_cell.length_c   1.000
_cell.angle_alpha   90.00
_cell.angle_beta   90.00
_cell.angle_gamma   90.00
#
_symmetry.space_group_name_H-M   'P 1'
#
loop_
_entity.id
_entity.type
_entity.pdbx_description
1 polymer ?
#
loop_
_entity_poly.entity_id
_entity_poly.type
_entity_poly.pdbx_seq_one_letter_code
_entity_poly.pdbx_strand_id
1 'polypeptide(L)'
;NHGKQRRRVPTTKGLRNNLESAHETGPKPFPVQRLLFIYLAMLEKHDMRNHCATDIHAQVAELCAMGFLNRVSADGNLDTPKYRCIATFEFSEQLAKSVNFIWAFKFMSLY
;
A
#
# COMPACT_ATOMS: atom_id res chain seq x y z
N ASN A 1 32.19 16.12 -14.94
CA ASN A 1 31.26 15.00 -15.18
C ASN A 1 31.53 13.87 -14.20
N HIS A 2 30.45 13.30 -13.64
CA HIS A 2 30.39 12.10 -12.78
C HIS A 2 30.55 12.24 -11.25
N GLY A 3 29.55 12.86 -10.61
CA GLY A 3 29.26 12.64 -9.19
C GLY A 3 28.52 11.33 -8.95
N LYS A 4 29.19 10.33 -8.36
CA LYS A 4 28.54 9.12 -7.84
C LYS A 4 27.95 9.44 -6.46
N GLN A 5 26.65 9.71 -6.39
CA GLN A 5 25.95 9.88 -5.11
C GLN A 5 25.84 8.54 -4.37
N ARG A 6 26.58 8.42 -3.26
CA ARG A 6 26.43 7.35 -2.26
C ARG A 6 25.05 7.45 -1.61
N ARG A 7 24.22 6.42 -1.78
CA ARG A 7 22.92 6.28 -1.13
C ARG A 7 23.14 6.14 0.38
N ARG A 8 22.79 7.16 1.17
CA ARG A 8 22.89 7.14 2.64
C ARG A 8 21.84 6.20 3.21
N VAL A 9 22.28 5.20 3.99
CA VAL A 9 21.41 4.33 4.78
C VAL A 9 20.80 5.19 5.90
N PRO A 10 19.46 5.25 6.05
CA PRO A 10 18.84 6.05 7.10
C PRO A 10 19.21 5.49 8.47
N THR A 11 19.66 6.35 9.38
CA THR A 11 19.85 6.00 10.80
C THR A 11 18.48 5.79 11.46
N THR A 12 18.41 4.95 12.48
CA THR A 12 17.17 4.60 13.21
C THR A 12 16.39 5.80 13.77
N LYS A 13 17.05 6.94 14.02
CA LYS A 13 16.40 8.21 14.38
C LYS A 13 15.69 8.88 13.20
N GLY A 14 16.28 8.85 12.00
CA GLY A 14 15.67 9.41 10.78
C GLY A 14 14.44 8.62 10.30
N LEU A 15 14.35 7.33 10.62
CA LEU A 15 13.17 6.52 10.32
C LEU A 15 11.95 6.93 11.15
N ARG A 16 12.16 7.33 12.41
CA ARG A 16 11.08 7.76 13.33
C ARG A 16 10.48 9.10 12.93
N ASN A 17 11.32 10.07 12.58
CA ASN A 17 10.86 11.39 12.11
C ASN A 17 10.08 11.27 10.79
N ASN A 18 10.46 10.33 9.91
CA ASN A 18 9.78 10.06 8.65
C ASN A 18 8.38 9.47 8.83
N LEU A 19 8.08 8.89 9.99
CA LEU A 19 6.77 8.32 10.31
C LEU A 19 5.79 9.42 10.75
N GLU A 20 6.27 10.40 11.53
CA GLU A 20 5.47 11.56 11.93
C GLU A 20 5.17 12.47 10.74
N SER A 21 6.10 12.64 9.79
CA SER A 21 5.90 13.46 8.59
C SER A 21 5.34 12.68 7.38
N ALA A 22 5.03 11.38 7.51
CA ALA A 22 4.60 10.56 6.38
C ALA A 22 3.30 11.11 5.74
N HIS A 23 2.38 11.57 6.58
CA HIS A 23 1.12 12.18 6.18
C HIS A 23 1.31 13.51 5.41
N GLU A 24 2.40 14.25 5.67
CA GLU A 24 2.73 15.50 4.98
C GLU A 24 3.25 15.26 3.55
N THR A 25 3.83 14.08 3.30
CA THR A 25 4.39 13.71 1.99
C THR A 25 3.42 12.95 1.07
N GLY A 26 2.22 12.65 1.57
CA GLY A 26 1.23 11.84 0.88
C GLY A 26 1.58 10.35 0.74
N PRO A 27 0.63 9.52 0.29
CA PRO A 27 0.78 8.07 0.23
C PRO A 27 1.87 7.67 -0.78
N LYS A 28 2.85 6.85 -0.38
CA LYS A 28 4.00 6.52 -1.21
C LYS A 28 3.70 5.36 -2.16
N PRO A 29 4.30 5.32 -3.36
CA PRO A 29 4.23 4.15 -4.22
C PRO A 29 4.79 2.89 -3.56
N PHE A 30 4.08 1.78 -3.69
CA PHE A 30 4.48 0.46 -3.19
C PHE A 30 4.34 -0.62 -4.28
N PRO A 31 5.14 -1.70 -4.22
CA PRO A 31 4.99 -2.84 -5.15
C PRO A 31 3.80 -3.71 -4.78
N VAL A 32 3.22 -4.42 -5.76
CA VAL A 32 2.09 -5.35 -5.55
C VAL A 32 2.36 -6.40 -4.46
N GLN A 33 3.60 -6.88 -4.34
CA GLN A 33 4.00 -7.85 -3.31
C GLN A 33 3.78 -7.30 -1.88
N ARG A 34 3.98 -6.00 -1.67
CA ARG A 34 3.72 -5.38 -0.36
C ARG A 34 2.23 -5.36 -0.04
N LEU A 35 1.38 -5.11 -1.03
CA LEU A 35 -0.07 -5.19 -0.89
C LEU A 35 -0.52 -6.63 -0.58
N LEU A 36 0.03 -7.63 -1.28
CA LEU A 36 -0.23 -9.05 -0.99
C LEU A 36 0.13 -9.43 0.45
N PHE A 37 1.30 -9.02 0.94
CA PHE A 37 1.69 -9.33 2.32
C PHE A 37 0.80 -8.66 3.35
N ILE A 38 0.40 -7.40 3.12
CA ILE A 38 -0.57 -6.72 4.00
C ILE A 38 -1.90 -7.47 3.99
N TYR A 39 -2.39 -7.84 2.81
CA TYR A 39 -3.63 -8.59 2.64
C TYR A 39 -3.61 -9.93 3.41
N LEU A 40 -2.57 -10.74 3.20
CA LEU A 40 -2.42 -12.04 3.88
C LEU A 40 -2.31 -11.88 5.40
N ALA A 41 -1.58 -10.88 5.89
CA ALA A 41 -1.48 -10.59 7.31
C ALA A 41 -2.84 -10.20 7.92
N MET A 42 -3.70 -9.51 7.16
CA MET A 42 -5.05 -9.18 7.61
C MET A 42 -5.97 -10.41 7.62
N LEU A 43 -5.92 -11.26 6.59
CA LEU A 43 -6.67 -12.51 6.57
C LEU A 43 -6.30 -13.41 7.74
N GLU A 44 -5.01 -13.48 8.07
CA GLU A 44 -4.52 -14.23 9.22
C GLU A 44 -5.04 -13.66 10.55
N LYS A 45 -4.94 -12.34 10.74
CA LYS A 45 -5.38 -11.67 11.97
C LYS A 45 -6.88 -11.85 12.24
N HIS A 46 -7.68 -11.96 11.19
CA HIS A 46 -9.15 -12.02 11.29
C HIS A 46 -9.72 -13.44 11.06
N ASP A 47 -8.88 -14.47 11.04
CA ASP A 47 -9.23 -15.88 10.77
C ASP A 47 -10.05 -16.08 9.47
N MET A 48 -9.79 -15.25 8.47
CA MET A 48 -10.46 -15.26 7.17
C MET A 48 -9.67 -16.05 6.12
N ARG A 49 -8.81 -16.98 6.54
CA ARG A 49 -7.88 -17.71 5.67
C ARG A 49 -8.58 -18.45 4.51
N ASN A 50 -9.84 -18.82 4.68
CA ASN A 50 -10.66 -19.47 3.65
C ASN A 50 -10.99 -18.55 2.44
N HIS A 51 -10.79 -17.23 2.55
CA HIS A 51 -11.03 -16.26 1.47
C HIS A 51 -9.80 -16.03 0.57
N CYS A 52 -8.69 -16.73 0.83
CA CYS A 52 -7.40 -16.56 0.16
C CYS A 52 -7.37 -17.06 -1.30
N ALA A 53 -8.45 -17.66 -1.81
CA ALA A 53 -8.50 -18.26 -3.15
C ALA A 53 -8.68 -17.24 -4.30
N THR A 54 -8.79 -15.95 -3.99
CA THR A 54 -9.03 -14.93 -5.01
C THR A 54 -7.73 -14.48 -5.67
N ASP A 55 -7.72 -14.35 -7.00
CA ASP A 55 -6.59 -13.77 -7.73
C ASP A 55 -6.32 -12.32 -7.26
N ILE A 56 -5.16 -12.12 -6.64
CA ILE A 56 -4.74 -10.82 -6.13
C ILE A 56 -4.68 -9.78 -7.26
N HIS A 57 -4.28 -10.15 -8.47
CA HIS A 57 -4.20 -9.21 -9.59
C HIS A 57 -5.57 -8.71 -10.01
N ALA A 58 -6.57 -9.59 -10.03
CA ALA A 58 -7.97 -9.22 -10.26
C ALA A 58 -8.50 -8.28 -9.15
N GLN A 59 -8.22 -8.58 -7.88
CA GLN A 59 -8.61 -7.71 -6.76
C GLN A 59 -7.94 -6.33 -6.84
N VAL A 60 -6.64 -6.26 -7.15
CA VAL A 60 -5.93 -4.99 -7.32
C VAL A 60 -6.51 -4.20 -8.49
N ALA A 61 -6.85 -4.86 -9.60
CA ALA A 61 -7.47 -4.21 -10.75
C ALA A 61 -8.84 -3.63 -10.39
N GLU A 62 -9.66 -4.36 -9.61
CA GLU A 62 -10.95 -3.89 -9.13
C GLU A 62 -10.80 -2.69 -8.18
N LEU A 63 -9.84 -2.73 -7.25
CA LEU A 63 -9.51 -1.59 -6.39
C LEU A 63 -9.03 -0.36 -7.19
N CYS A 64 -8.39 -0.57 -8.35
CA CYS A 64 -8.06 0.52 -9.27
C CYS A 64 -9.30 1.06 -9.98
N ALA A 65 -10.17 0.17 -10.48
CA ALA A 65 -11.41 0.55 -11.16
C ALA A 65 -12.38 1.31 -10.23
N MET A 66 -12.42 0.95 -8.94
CA MET A 66 -13.20 1.64 -7.92
C MET A 66 -12.56 2.96 -7.44
N GLY A 67 -11.36 3.30 -7.91
CA GLY A 67 -10.69 4.55 -7.54
C GLY A 67 -10.08 4.55 -6.14
N PHE A 68 -9.74 3.39 -5.59
CA PHE A 68 -9.05 3.28 -4.29
C PHE A 68 -7.53 3.14 -4.43
N LEU A 69 -7.09 2.56 -5.54
CA LEU A 69 -5.68 2.46 -5.91
C LEU A 69 -5.43 3.12 -7.26
N ASN A 70 -4.24 3.65 -7.45
CA ASN A 70 -3.75 4.10 -8.75
C ASN A 70 -2.47 3.36 -9.11
N ARG A 71 -2.40 2.81 -10.32
CA ARG A 71 -1.15 2.26 -10.85
C ARG A 71 -0.24 3.43 -11.26
N VAL A 72 0.99 3.44 -10.74
CA VAL A 72 1.99 4.49 -11.03
C VAL A 72 3.13 4.01 -11.93
N SER A 73 3.24 2.71 -12.14
CA SER A 73 4.13 2.14 -13.15
C SER A 73 3.48 2.20 -14.54
N ALA A 74 4.28 2.30 -15.59
CA ALA A 74 3.79 2.17 -16.98
C ALA A 74 3.04 0.85 -17.19
N ASP A 75 2.03 0.86 -18.06
CA ASP A 75 1.14 -0.30 -18.29
C ASP A 75 1.89 -1.52 -18.82
N GLY A 76 2.94 -1.31 -19.63
CA GLY A 76 3.80 -2.39 -20.13
C GLY A 76 4.71 -3.04 -19.07
N ASN A 77 4.79 -2.49 -17.84
CA ASN A 77 5.56 -3.11 -16.77
C ASN A 77 4.67 -4.10 -16.00
N LEU A 78 4.66 -5.35 -16.48
CA LEU A 78 3.91 -6.45 -15.88
C LEU A 78 4.66 -7.12 -14.71
N ASP A 79 6.00 -7.09 -14.74
CA ASP A 79 6.81 -7.80 -13.74
C ASP A 79 6.87 -7.07 -12.38
N THR A 80 6.93 -5.74 -12.40
CA THR A 80 7.13 -4.95 -11.17
C THR A 80 6.14 -3.79 -11.03
N PRO A 81 4.82 -4.08 -11.05
CA PRO A 81 3.83 -3.02 -11.00
C PRO A 81 3.86 -2.32 -9.64
N LYS A 82 3.76 -0.99 -9.70
CA LYS A 82 3.74 -0.11 -8.54
C LYS A 82 2.40 0.59 -8.46
N TYR A 83 1.88 0.68 -7.24
CA TYR A 83 0.58 1.25 -6.95
C TYR A 83 0.72 2.32 -5.87
N ARG A 84 -0.24 3.23 -5.82
CA ARG A 84 -0.40 4.25 -4.79
C ARG A 84 -1.83 4.22 -4.28
N CYS A 85 -2.02 4.33 -2.98
CA CYS A 85 -3.34 4.51 -2.39
C CYS A 85 -3.85 5.91 -2.70
N ILE A 86 -5.09 6.02 -3.19
CA ILE A 86 -5.77 7.31 -3.45
C ILE A 86 -7.00 7.51 -2.57
N ALA A 87 -7.39 6.49 -1.79
CA ALA A 87 -8.44 6.62 -0.80
C ALA A 87 -8.07 7.65 0.28
N THR A 88 -9.02 8.51 0.63
CA THR A 88 -8.85 9.49 1.71
C THR A 88 -8.85 8.78 3.06
N PHE A 89 -8.28 9.45 4.07
CA PHE A 89 -8.30 8.93 5.44
C PHE A 89 -9.73 8.76 5.96
N GLU A 90 -10.60 9.74 5.73
CA GLU A 90 -12.00 9.71 6.17
C GLU A 90 -12.75 8.53 5.54
N PHE A 91 -12.59 8.34 4.23
CA PHE A 91 -13.18 7.19 3.55
C PHE A 91 -12.64 5.87 4.09
N SER A 92 -11.32 5.79 4.29
CA SER A 92 -10.67 4.59 4.87
C SER A 92 -11.18 4.30 6.29
N GLU A 93 -11.48 5.32 7.09
CA GLU A 93 -12.03 5.17 8.44
C GLU A 93 -13.49 4.72 8.42
N GLN A 94 -14.32 5.30 7.54
CA GLN A 94 -15.71 4.85 7.36
C GLN A 94 -15.77 3.40 6.88
N LEU A 95 -14.91 3.05 5.91
CA LEU A 95 -14.81 1.69 5.39
C LEU A 95 -14.33 0.72 6.50
N ALA A 96 -13.37 1.12 7.33
CA ALA A 96 -12.90 0.33 8.48
C ALA A 96 -13.99 0.06 9.54
N LYS A 97 -15.02 0.90 9.63
CA LYS A 97 -16.20 0.67 10.51
C LYS A 97 -17.17 -0.34 9.89
N SER A 98 -17.18 -0.48 8.56
CA SER A 98 -18.13 -1.33 7.82
C SER A 98 -17.68 -2.78 7.60
N VAL A 99 -16.37 -3.08 7.63
CA VAL A 99 -15.86 -4.45 7.45
C VAL A 99 -14.52 -4.67 8.18
N ASN A 100 -14.34 -5.85 8.78
CA ASN A 100 -13.06 -6.31 9.38
C ASN A 100 -11.87 -6.38 8.39
N PHE A 101 -12.10 -6.20 7.09
CA PHE A 101 -11.17 -6.45 5.99
C PHE A 101 -10.17 -5.29 5.71
N ILE A 102 -10.31 -4.13 6.38
CA ILE A 102 -9.87 -2.83 5.83
C ILE A 102 -8.79 -2.10 6.64
N TRP A 103 -8.26 -2.70 7.70
CA TRP A 103 -7.06 -2.15 8.35
C TRP A 103 -5.86 -2.06 7.39
N ALA A 104 -5.87 -2.84 6.29
CA ALA A 104 -4.91 -2.76 5.19
C ALA A 104 -4.89 -1.37 4.54
N PHE A 105 -6.06 -0.79 4.25
CA PHE A 105 -6.15 0.52 3.61
C PHE A 105 -5.67 1.65 4.52
N LYS A 106 -5.97 1.59 5.82
CA LYS A 106 -5.41 2.53 6.80
C LYS A 106 -3.88 2.43 6.85
N PHE A 107 -3.33 1.21 6.80
CA PHE A 107 -1.89 1.00 6.76
C PHE A 107 -1.26 1.47 5.44
N MET A 108 -1.96 1.36 4.30
CA MET A 108 -1.48 1.78 2.98
C MET A 108 -1.72 3.25 2.66
N SER A 109 -2.64 3.92 3.37
CA SER A 109 -2.85 5.37 3.29
C SER A 109 -1.82 6.12 4.14
N LEU A 110 -1.41 5.53 5.27
CA LEU A 110 -0.42 6.10 6.20
C LEU A 110 1.05 5.82 5.81
N TYR A 111 1.32 4.86 4.92
CA TYR A 111 2.68 4.48 4.50
C TYR A 111 2.86 4.47 2.98
#